data_AF-A0A1J3J123-F1
#
_entry.id   AF-A0A1J3J123-F1
#
_cell.length_a   1.000
_cell.length_b   1.000
_cell.length_c   1.000
_cell.angle_alpha   90.00
_cell.angle_beta   90.00
_cell.angle_gamma   90.00
#
_symmetry.space_group_name_H-M   'P 1'
#
loop_
_entity.id
_entity.type
_entity.pdbx_description
1 polymer ?
#
loop_
_entity_poly.entity_id
_entity_poly.type
_entity_poly.pdbx_seq_one_letter_code
_entity_poly.pdbx_strand_id
1 'polypeptide(L)'
;PVGVVVVLLLSPLAIPVKMTFFRKKSAKEPNPEGLDQERGETDTTSPLLKPSSSLGSFIEMEDDDASDVQTLLAEGGGTVDKERRPRRGEDFRLREAFVKADFWLLWFVYFLGVGSGVTVLNNLAQVGIAVGIDNTTVLLCLFSFFNFVGRLSSGAISEHFVKSRAMPRTVWMTLAQILMVIAFLLYALSSPATLYPATALLGTCYGFQYSLMVPTASELFGLEHFGIIYSFMILGNPVGAVFFSGLLAGHLYDAEAIRQGSSTCYGPECF
;
A
#
# COMPACT_ATOMS: atom_id res chain seq x y z
N PRO A 1 23.89 -11.39 -8.01
CA PRO A 1 22.62 -10.76 -8.45
C PRO A 1 21.43 -11.03 -7.50
N VAL A 2 21.06 -12.30 -7.27
CA VAL A 2 19.93 -12.67 -6.40
C VAL A 2 20.07 -12.15 -4.97
N GLY A 3 21.29 -12.13 -4.41
CA GLY A 3 21.54 -11.54 -3.09
C GLY A 3 21.22 -10.04 -3.00
N VAL A 4 21.45 -9.27 -4.08
CA VAL A 4 21.10 -7.84 -4.13
C VAL A 4 19.59 -7.65 -4.21
N VAL A 5 18.90 -8.48 -5.01
CA VAL A 5 17.43 -8.48 -5.12
C VAL A 5 16.79 -8.88 -3.79
N VAL A 6 17.29 -9.92 -3.12
CA VAL A 6 16.82 -10.35 -1.80
C VAL A 6 17.07 -9.28 -0.72
N VAL A 7 18.24 -8.64 -0.70
CA VAL A 7 18.52 -7.54 0.22
C VAL A 7 17.61 -6.32 -0.04
N LEU A 8 17.37 -5.97 -1.30
CA LEU A 8 16.44 -4.92 -1.68
C LEU A 8 15.00 -5.26 -1.27
N LEU A 9 14.57 -6.52 -1.44
CA LEU A 9 13.24 -7.01 -1.07
C LEU A 9 13.03 -7.13 0.45
N LEU A 10 14.10 -7.31 1.21
CA LEU A 10 14.08 -7.29 2.69
C LEU A 10 14.17 -5.87 3.27
N SER A 11 14.67 -4.89 2.50
CA SER A 11 14.75 -3.49 2.94
C SER A 11 13.41 -2.85 3.39
N PRO A 12 12.25 -3.10 2.75
CA PRO A 12 10.97 -2.53 3.16
C PRO A 12 10.36 -3.29 4.35
N LEU A 13 10.86 -4.48 4.71
CA LEU A 13 10.50 -5.15 5.97
C LEU A 13 11.17 -4.49 7.18
N ALA A 14 12.35 -3.89 6.99
CA ALA A 14 13.07 -3.19 8.05
C ALA A 14 12.36 -1.89 8.48
N ILE A 15 11.60 -1.24 7.59
CA ILE A 15 10.96 0.06 7.85
C ILE A 15 9.76 -0.08 8.82
N PRO A 16 8.80 -1.01 8.64
CA PRO A 16 7.77 -1.32 9.62
C PRO A 16 8.36 -1.79 10.94
N VAL A 17 9.37 -2.67 10.92
CA VAL A 17 10.03 -3.12 12.17
C VAL A 17 10.65 -1.94 12.90
N LYS A 18 11.32 -1.03 12.20
CA LYS A 18 11.93 0.16 12.80
C LYS A 18 10.88 1.15 13.32
N MET A 19 9.80 1.39 12.57
CA MET A 19 8.70 2.29 12.97
C MET A 19 7.87 1.73 14.13
N THR A 20 7.70 0.40 14.19
CA THR A 20 6.85 -0.27 15.19
C THR A 20 7.62 -0.56 16.48
N PHE A 21 8.90 -0.96 16.40
CA PHE A 21 9.73 -1.26 17.58
C PHE A 21 10.55 -0.07 18.08
N PHE A 22 10.95 0.89 17.23
CA PHE A 22 11.68 2.09 17.62
C PHE A 22 10.80 3.35 17.57
N ARG A 23 9.56 3.24 18.03
CA ARG A 23 8.77 4.43 18.37
C ARG A 23 9.50 5.13 19.52
N LYS A 24 10.30 6.16 19.20
CA LYS A 24 10.83 7.11 20.18
C LYS A 24 9.65 7.53 21.06
N LYS A 25 9.73 7.18 22.34
CA LYS A 25 8.80 7.60 23.39
C LYS A 25 8.96 9.11 23.55
N SER A 26 8.41 9.88 22.62
CA SER A 26 8.50 11.33 22.66
C SER A 26 7.54 11.83 23.73
N ALA A 27 8.15 12.21 24.85
CA ALA A 27 7.71 13.17 25.86
C ALA A 27 6.28 13.05 26.41
N LYS A 28 6.23 12.60 27.67
CA LYS A 28 5.31 13.05 28.74
C LYS A 28 4.70 14.44 28.44
N GLU A 29 3.38 14.51 28.33
CA GLU A 29 2.67 15.78 28.60
C GLU A 29 2.81 16.10 30.11
N PRO A 30 3.00 17.37 30.49
CA PRO A 30 3.02 17.76 31.89
C PRO A 30 1.60 17.79 32.46
N ASN A 31 1.45 17.14 33.61
CA ASN A 31 0.29 17.21 34.49
C ASN A 31 0.11 18.65 35.01
N PRO A 32 -1.08 19.25 34.98
CA PRO A 32 -1.45 20.29 35.92
C PRO A 32 -2.27 19.65 37.04
N GLU A 33 -1.63 19.42 38.19
CA GLU A 33 -2.34 19.21 39.45
C GLU A 33 -2.85 20.54 40.00
N GLY A 34 -4.10 20.55 40.46
CA GLY A 34 -4.51 21.28 41.65
C GLY A 34 -5.32 22.56 41.45
N LEU A 35 -6.65 22.43 41.54
CA LEU A 35 -7.47 23.25 42.44
C LEU A 35 -8.84 22.56 42.62
N ASP A 36 -9.07 22.10 43.85
CA ASP A 36 -10.27 21.46 44.36
C ASP A 36 -11.51 22.36 44.21
N GLN A 37 -12.69 21.77 43.91
CA GLN A 37 -13.82 21.78 44.85
C GLN A 37 -14.96 20.84 44.44
N GLU A 38 -15.54 20.21 45.46
CA GLU A 38 -16.59 19.20 45.46
C GLU A 38 -17.90 19.56 44.74
N ARG A 39 -18.63 18.51 44.31
CA ARG A 39 -20.00 18.15 44.78
C ARG A 39 -21.00 17.82 43.65
N GLY A 40 -21.59 16.62 43.74
CA GLY A 40 -22.98 16.37 43.36
C GLY A 40 -23.24 15.44 42.17
N GLU A 41 -23.71 14.23 42.47
CA GLU A 41 -24.47 13.35 41.58
C GLU A 41 -25.66 14.08 40.92
N THR A 42 -25.99 13.75 39.67
CA THR A 42 -27.32 13.24 39.30
C THR A 42 -27.35 12.79 37.84
N ASP A 43 -28.01 11.65 37.62
CA ASP A 43 -28.45 11.09 36.36
C ASP A 43 -29.13 12.11 35.44
N THR A 44 -29.12 11.88 34.13
CA THR A 44 -30.34 11.64 33.30
C THR A 44 -30.01 11.68 31.80
N THR A 45 -30.23 10.53 31.17
CA THR A 45 -30.53 10.21 29.75
C THR A 45 -30.64 11.33 28.70
N SER A 46 -30.01 11.11 27.54
CA SER A 46 -30.30 11.72 26.23
C SER A 46 -31.76 11.52 25.76
N PRO A 47 -32.31 12.45 24.96
CA PRO A 47 -32.55 12.17 23.52
C PRO A 47 -32.25 13.39 22.63
N LEU A 48 -31.54 13.26 21.49
CA LEU A 48 -32.04 12.91 20.14
C LEU A 48 -33.35 13.62 19.73
N LEU A 49 -33.22 14.68 18.90
CA LEU A 49 -33.90 14.91 17.60
C LEU A 49 -33.88 16.41 17.26
N LYS A 50 -33.27 16.77 16.11
CA LYS A 50 -33.46 18.06 15.44
C LYS A 50 -34.79 18.03 14.70
N PRO A 51 -35.66 19.06 14.80
CA PRO A 51 -36.72 19.26 13.83
C PRO A 51 -36.25 20.21 12.72
N SER A 52 -36.47 19.79 11.47
CA SER A 52 -36.37 20.62 10.27
C SER A 52 -37.77 21.02 9.78
N SER A 53 -37.86 22.23 9.21
CA SER A 53 -38.91 22.80 8.34
C SER A 53 -40.29 23.02 9.00
N SER A 54 -41.06 24.09 8.76
CA SER A 54 -41.32 24.90 7.55
C SER A 54 -42.07 26.20 7.97
N LEU A 55 -41.68 27.40 7.51
CA LEU A 55 -42.24 28.15 6.37
C LEU A 55 -43.47 29.05 6.68
N GLY A 56 -43.37 30.35 6.32
CA GLY A 56 -44.48 31.34 6.26
C GLY A 56 -44.06 32.72 6.78
N SER A 57 -43.33 33.57 6.03
CA SER A 57 -43.75 34.48 4.95
C SER A 57 -43.84 35.95 5.39
N PHE A 58 -42.92 36.77 4.85
CA PHE A 58 -43.05 38.15 4.37
C PHE A 58 -43.82 39.20 5.20
N ILE A 59 -43.10 40.24 5.67
CA ILE A 59 -43.21 41.64 5.21
C ILE A 59 -41.81 42.30 5.28
N GLU A 60 -41.43 42.99 4.21
CA GLU A 60 -40.21 43.76 3.97
C GLU A 60 -40.33 45.25 4.37
N MET A 61 -39.15 45.89 4.54
CA MET A 61 -38.81 47.34 4.50
C MET A 61 -39.18 48.20 5.73
N GLU A 62 -38.33 49.10 6.26
CA GLU A 62 -37.05 49.71 5.84
C GLU A 62 -36.41 50.47 7.03
N ASP A 63 -35.07 50.51 7.04
CA ASP A 63 -34.10 51.51 7.56
C ASP A 63 -34.41 52.30 8.85
N ASP A 64 -33.58 52.21 9.91
CA ASP A 64 -32.25 52.83 10.02
C ASP A 64 -31.45 52.09 11.12
N ASP A 65 -30.10 52.12 11.11
CA ASP A 65 -29.17 51.51 12.11
C ASP A 65 -28.69 50.05 11.87
N ALA A 66 -28.52 49.63 10.62
CA ALA A 66 -27.94 48.32 10.29
C ALA A 66 -26.40 48.31 10.12
N SER A 67 -25.71 49.46 10.08
CA SER A 67 -24.26 49.48 9.77
C SER A 67 -23.35 49.10 10.94
N ASP A 68 -23.79 49.35 12.18
CA ASP A 68 -22.91 49.23 13.35
C ASP A 68 -23.02 47.85 14.02
N VAL A 69 -24.10 47.12 13.76
CA VAL A 69 -24.31 45.75 14.29
C VAL A 69 -23.66 44.69 13.40
N GLN A 70 -23.58 44.93 12.08
CA GLN A 70 -22.93 44.00 11.14
C GLN A 70 -21.40 44.00 11.30
N THR A 71 -20.82 45.16 11.68
CA THR A 71 -19.37 45.31 11.83
C THR A 71 -18.85 44.68 13.13
N LEU A 72 -19.68 44.63 14.19
CA LEU A 72 -19.32 43.98 15.46
C LEU A 72 -19.62 42.47 15.50
N LEU A 73 -20.44 41.94 14.59
CA LEU A 73 -20.66 40.49 14.45
C LEU A 73 -19.63 39.80 13.54
N ALA A 74 -18.80 40.56 12.84
CA ALA A 74 -17.72 40.02 12.00
C ALA A 74 -16.47 39.61 12.78
N GLU A 75 -16.36 39.95 14.08
CA GLU A 75 -15.16 39.74 14.89
C GLU A 75 -15.23 38.52 15.83
N GLY A 76 -16.31 37.72 15.75
CA GLY A 76 -16.58 36.62 16.67
C GLY A 76 -16.47 35.19 16.12
N GLY A 77 -15.83 34.97 14.97
CA GLY A 77 -15.86 33.65 14.30
C GLY A 77 -14.57 33.23 13.59
N GLY A 78 -13.45 33.85 13.93
CA GLY A 78 -12.14 33.59 13.33
C GLY A 78 -11.30 32.56 14.06
N THR A 79 -11.88 31.50 14.64
CA THR A 79 -11.07 30.29 14.82
C THR A 79 -10.80 29.77 13.44
N VAL A 80 -9.64 30.12 12.88
CA VAL A 80 -9.01 29.32 11.84
C VAL A 80 -8.94 27.92 12.44
N ASP A 81 -9.93 27.09 12.14
CA ASP A 81 -9.83 25.66 12.31
C ASP A 81 -8.57 25.31 11.52
N LYS A 82 -7.46 25.15 12.24
CA LYS A 82 -6.26 24.55 11.69
C LYS A 82 -6.76 23.24 11.12
N GLU A 83 -6.93 23.18 9.79
CA GLU A 83 -7.39 22.00 9.07
C GLU A 83 -6.69 20.81 9.70
N ARG A 84 -7.44 20.04 10.49
CA ARG A 84 -6.89 18.90 11.19
C ARG A 84 -6.43 17.97 10.09
N ARG A 85 -5.14 17.64 10.09
CA ARG A 85 -4.59 16.68 9.11
C ARG A 85 -5.46 15.42 9.13
N PRO A 86 -5.89 14.92 7.97
CA PRO A 86 -6.82 13.80 7.93
C PRO A 86 -6.24 12.58 8.65
N ARG A 87 -7.10 11.93 9.44
CA ARG A 87 -6.83 10.66 10.10
C ARG A 87 -6.95 9.53 9.08
N ARG A 88 -6.34 8.39 9.37
CA ARG A 88 -6.33 7.23 8.48
C ARG A 88 -7.77 6.79 8.18
N GLY A 89 -8.12 6.69 6.89
CA GLY A 89 -9.47 6.35 6.43
C GLY A 89 -10.43 7.53 6.24
N GLU A 90 -10.03 8.76 6.54
CA GLU A 90 -10.73 9.97 6.05
C GLU A 90 -10.34 10.24 4.59
N ASP A 91 -11.08 11.10 3.89
CA ASP A 91 -10.79 11.44 2.50
C ASP A 91 -9.55 12.35 2.40
N PHE A 92 -8.49 11.83 1.77
CA PHE A 92 -7.25 12.57 1.56
C PHE A 92 -7.25 13.28 0.21
N ARG A 93 -6.76 14.52 0.19
CA ARG A 93 -6.29 15.12 -1.06
C ARG A 93 -4.95 14.51 -1.47
N LEU A 94 -4.66 14.48 -2.78
CA LEU A 94 -3.40 13.92 -3.31
C LEU A 94 -2.16 14.46 -2.59
N ARG A 95 -2.08 15.79 -2.40
CA ARG A 95 -0.93 16.44 -1.76
C ARG A 95 -0.75 15.99 -0.30
N GLU A 96 -1.85 15.73 0.40
CA GLU A 96 -1.83 15.28 1.80
C GLU A 96 -1.39 13.82 1.91
N ALA A 97 -1.85 12.97 0.98
CA ALA A 97 -1.42 11.59 0.87
C ALA A 97 0.10 11.49 0.65
N PHE A 98 0.66 12.31 -0.26
CA PHE A 98 2.09 12.32 -0.57
C PHE A 98 2.99 12.78 0.59
N VAL A 99 2.47 13.56 1.53
CA VAL A 99 3.22 13.99 2.72
C VAL A 99 3.24 12.89 3.80
N LYS A 100 2.33 11.90 3.73
CA LYS A 100 2.27 10.81 4.71
C LYS A 100 3.34 9.76 4.43
N ALA A 101 4.02 9.33 5.50
CA ALA A 101 4.94 8.19 5.44
C ALA A 101 4.24 6.89 5.02
N ASP A 102 2.96 6.72 5.37
CA ASP A 102 2.16 5.55 5.02
C ASP A 102 2.04 5.36 3.50
N PHE A 103 1.95 6.45 2.73
CA PHE A 103 1.89 6.40 1.27
C PHE A 103 3.19 5.86 0.69
N TRP A 104 4.32 6.45 1.07
CA TRP A 104 5.63 6.01 0.60
C TRP A 104 5.95 4.59 1.04
N LEU A 105 5.59 4.21 2.27
CA LEU A 105 5.79 2.84 2.75
C LEU A 105 5.00 1.84 1.90
N LEU A 106 3.72 2.12 1.64
CA LEU A 106 2.88 1.27 0.81
C LEU A 106 3.39 1.21 -0.63
N TRP A 107 3.81 2.35 -1.19
CA TRP A 107 4.41 2.47 -2.51
C TRP A 107 5.69 1.64 -2.63
N PHE A 108 6.61 1.73 -1.66
CA PHE A 108 7.87 0.97 -1.68
C PHE A 108 7.64 -0.53 -1.52
N VAL A 109 6.74 -0.96 -0.62
CA VAL A 109 6.38 -2.38 -0.49
C VAL A 109 5.84 -2.92 -1.80
N TYR A 110 4.98 -2.15 -2.48
CA TYR A 110 4.42 -2.55 -3.77
C TYR A 110 5.44 -2.53 -4.91
N PHE A 111 6.23 -1.46 -5.01
CA PHE A 111 7.33 -1.33 -5.97
C PHE A 111 8.31 -2.50 -5.84
N LEU A 112 8.69 -2.88 -4.63
CA LEU A 112 9.62 -3.97 -4.39
C LEU A 112 8.95 -5.33 -4.58
N GLY A 113 7.77 -5.59 -4.03
CA GLY A 113 7.05 -6.84 -4.20
C GLY A 113 6.59 -7.10 -5.63
N VAL A 114 5.67 -6.27 -6.12
CA VAL A 114 5.06 -6.40 -7.44
C VAL A 114 6.05 -6.04 -8.55
N GLY A 115 6.85 -4.97 -8.40
CA GLY A 115 7.83 -4.59 -9.43
C GLY A 115 8.92 -5.62 -9.66
N SER A 116 9.44 -6.28 -8.61
CA SER A 116 10.35 -7.42 -8.80
C SER A 116 9.64 -8.64 -9.38
N GLY A 117 8.38 -8.90 -9.01
CA GLY A 117 7.57 -9.98 -9.58
C GLY A 117 7.37 -9.82 -11.09
N VAL A 118 7.14 -8.59 -11.55
CA VAL A 118 7.05 -8.27 -12.99
C VAL A 118 8.35 -8.53 -13.71
N THR A 119 9.50 -8.39 -13.06
CA THR A 119 10.80 -8.70 -13.68
C THR A 119 10.93 -10.18 -14.00
N VAL A 120 10.59 -11.04 -13.04
CA VAL A 120 10.60 -12.48 -13.31
C VAL A 120 9.55 -12.83 -14.36
N LEU A 121 8.36 -12.23 -14.30
CA LEU A 121 7.33 -12.48 -15.31
C LEU A 121 7.78 -12.10 -16.73
N ASN A 122 8.39 -10.92 -16.89
CA ASN A 122 8.85 -10.42 -18.20
C ASN A 122 9.99 -11.27 -18.78
N ASN A 123 10.82 -11.88 -17.91
CA ASN A 123 11.96 -12.70 -18.34
C ASN A 123 11.71 -14.21 -18.14
N LEU A 124 10.49 -14.63 -17.77
CA LEU A 124 10.22 -16.00 -17.32
C LEU A 124 10.55 -17.04 -18.39
N ALA A 125 10.27 -16.71 -19.65
CA ALA A 125 10.61 -17.55 -20.78
C ALA A 125 12.13 -17.70 -20.96
N GLN A 126 12.89 -16.61 -20.79
CA GLN A 126 14.36 -16.65 -20.87
C GLN A 126 14.96 -17.46 -19.72
N VAL A 127 14.45 -17.28 -18.50
CA VAL A 127 14.84 -18.09 -17.33
C VAL A 127 14.57 -19.58 -17.58
N GLY A 128 13.41 -19.92 -18.15
CA GLY A 128 13.08 -21.30 -18.50
C GLY A 128 14.05 -21.89 -19.53
N ILE A 129 14.42 -21.13 -20.57
CA ILE A 129 15.41 -21.56 -21.58
C ILE A 129 16.79 -21.74 -20.95
N ALA A 130 17.23 -20.79 -20.10
CA ALA A 130 18.53 -20.83 -19.45
C ALA A 130 18.73 -22.07 -18.55
N VAL A 131 17.65 -22.59 -17.97
CA VAL A 131 17.64 -23.81 -17.14
C VAL A 131 17.42 -25.09 -17.96
N GLY A 132 17.11 -24.97 -19.26
CA GLY A 132 16.91 -26.10 -20.17
C GLY A 132 15.49 -26.67 -20.18
N ILE A 133 14.46 -25.84 -19.95
CA ILE A 133 13.05 -26.24 -20.08
C ILE A 133 12.62 -26.14 -21.54
N ASP A 134 12.22 -27.26 -22.14
CA ASP A 134 11.83 -27.34 -23.56
C ASP A 134 10.59 -26.51 -23.90
N ASN A 135 9.59 -26.45 -23.01
CA ASN A 135 8.35 -25.70 -23.22
C ASN A 135 8.09 -24.71 -22.09
N THR A 136 8.65 -23.50 -22.22
CA THR A 136 8.51 -22.42 -21.24
C THR A 136 7.09 -21.85 -21.15
N THR A 137 6.21 -22.14 -22.12
CA THR A 137 4.78 -21.80 -22.05
C THR A 137 4.12 -22.39 -20.81
N VAL A 138 4.57 -23.56 -20.35
CA VAL A 138 4.04 -24.20 -19.13
C VAL A 138 4.24 -23.30 -17.92
N LEU A 139 5.39 -22.60 -17.82
CA LEU A 139 5.66 -21.67 -16.72
C LEU A 139 4.72 -20.47 -16.76
N LEU A 140 4.46 -19.91 -17.95
CA LEU A 140 3.52 -18.79 -18.13
C LEU A 140 2.08 -19.18 -17.78
N CYS A 141 1.65 -20.37 -18.21
CA CYS A 141 0.35 -20.95 -17.86
C CYS A 141 0.22 -21.18 -16.35
N LEU A 142 1.27 -21.75 -15.74
CA LEU A 142 1.32 -22.00 -14.30
C LEU A 142 1.24 -20.69 -13.50
N PHE A 143 2.05 -19.70 -13.87
CA PHE A 143 1.99 -18.36 -13.28
C PHE A 143 0.58 -17.77 -13.38
N SER A 144 -0.04 -17.83 -14.56
CA SER A 144 -1.37 -17.25 -14.79
C SER A 144 -2.45 -17.93 -13.96
N PHE A 145 -2.42 -19.27 -13.87
CA PHE A 145 -3.36 -20.02 -13.05
C PHE A 145 -3.21 -19.69 -11.56
N PHE A 146 -1.99 -19.72 -11.04
CA PHE A 146 -1.75 -19.40 -9.64
C PHE A 146 -1.96 -17.91 -9.33
N ASN A 147 -1.76 -17.01 -10.31
CA ASN A 147 -2.13 -15.61 -10.19
C ASN A 147 -3.63 -15.43 -9.95
N PHE A 148 -4.44 -16.13 -10.74
CA PHE A 148 -5.88 -16.15 -10.55
C PHE A 148 -6.25 -16.67 -9.14
N VAL A 149 -5.65 -17.78 -8.70
CA VAL A 149 -5.86 -18.34 -7.35
C VAL A 149 -5.45 -17.34 -6.26
N GLY A 150 -4.33 -16.66 -6.42
CA GLY A 150 -3.86 -15.61 -5.51
C GLY A 150 -4.84 -14.44 -5.40
N ARG A 151 -5.36 -13.98 -6.54
CA ARG A 151 -6.37 -12.91 -6.57
C ARG A 151 -7.67 -13.35 -5.90
N LEU A 152 -8.15 -14.55 -6.18
CA LEU A 152 -9.38 -15.09 -5.59
C LEU A 152 -9.25 -15.29 -4.08
N SER A 153 -8.14 -15.89 -3.64
CA SER A 153 -7.89 -16.16 -2.22
C SER A 153 -7.71 -14.88 -1.40
N SER A 154 -7.13 -13.83 -1.98
CA SER A 154 -6.92 -12.56 -1.27
C SER A 154 -8.21 -11.89 -0.81
N GLY A 155 -9.27 -11.87 -1.64
CA GLY A 155 -10.56 -11.30 -1.26
C GLY A 155 -11.20 -12.11 -0.14
N ALA A 156 -11.30 -13.42 -0.33
CA ALA A 156 -11.93 -14.32 0.63
C ALA A 156 -11.21 -14.36 1.99
N ILE A 157 -9.87 -14.50 1.99
CA ILE A 157 -9.08 -14.59 3.21
C ILE A 157 -9.04 -13.25 3.92
N SER A 158 -8.82 -12.15 3.19
CA SER A 158 -8.73 -10.82 3.82
C SER A 158 -10.03 -10.43 4.49
N GLU A 159 -11.18 -10.64 3.86
CA GLU A 159 -12.47 -10.27 4.45
C GLU A 159 -12.83 -11.17 5.63
N HIS A 160 -12.61 -12.48 5.51
CA HIS A 160 -12.88 -13.40 6.60
C HIS A 160 -12.04 -13.05 7.85
N PHE A 161 -10.74 -12.78 7.69
CA PHE A 161 -9.87 -12.50 8.83
C PHE A 161 -9.99 -11.08 9.37
N VAL A 162 -10.30 -10.09 8.54
CA VAL A 162 -10.65 -8.74 9.02
C VAL A 162 -11.89 -8.82 9.91
N LYS A 163 -12.91 -9.56 9.50
CA LYS A 163 -14.15 -9.73 10.27
C LYS A 163 -13.98 -10.57 11.54
N SER A 164 -13.10 -11.57 11.52
CA SER A 164 -12.95 -12.50 12.64
C SER A 164 -11.89 -12.10 13.67
N ARG A 165 -10.80 -11.42 13.28
CA ARG A 165 -9.64 -11.15 14.17
C ARG A 165 -9.18 -9.70 14.18
N ALA A 166 -9.90 -8.77 13.53
CA ALA A 166 -9.55 -7.34 13.42
C ALA A 166 -8.09 -7.09 12.96
N MET A 167 -7.54 -8.01 12.16
CA MET A 167 -6.16 -7.92 11.69
C MET A 167 -6.08 -6.91 10.54
N PRO A 168 -5.15 -5.93 10.58
CA PRO A 168 -5.02 -4.94 9.52
C PRO A 168 -4.53 -5.61 8.23
N ARG A 169 -5.10 -5.22 7.08
CA ARG A 169 -4.77 -5.78 5.75
C ARG A 169 -3.28 -5.70 5.39
N THR A 170 -2.57 -4.74 5.97
CA THR A 170 -1.12 -4.59 5.84
C THR A 170 -0.34 -5.82 6.33
N VAL A 171 -0.85 -6.59 7.30
CA VAL A 171 -0.20 -7.83 7.77
C VAL A 171 -0.28 -8.93 6.72
N TRP A 172 -1.38 -9.02 5.98
CA TRP A 172 -1.50 -9.97 4.88
C TRP A 172 -0.59 -9.59 3.71
N MET A 173 -0.43 -8.28 3.47
CA MET A 173 0.51 -7.77 2.49
C MET A 173 1.97 -8.10 2.85
N THR A 174 2.36 -7.94 4.12
CA THR A 174 3.72 -8.28 4.58
C THR A 174 3.97 -9.79 4.53
N LEU A 175 2.98 -10.61 4.90
CA LEU A 175 3.08 -12.07 4.76
C LEU A 175 3.26 -12.47 3.29
N ALA A 176 2.47 -11.91 2.39
CA ALA A 176 2.63 -12.15 0.95
C ALA A 176 4.00 -11.70 0.44
N GLN A 177 4.56 -10.60 0.98
CA GLN A 177 5.91 -10.15 0.67
C GLN A 177 6.98 -11.15 1.15
N ILE A 178 6.84 -11.72 2.34
CA ILE A 178 7.77 -12.75 2.84
C ILE A 178 7.72 -13.99 1.94
N LEU A 179 6.53 -14.41 1.52
CA LEU A 179 6.37 -15.54 0.59
C LEU A 179 6.96 -15.23 -0.81
N MET A 180 6.88 -13.99 -1.29
CA MET A 180 7.59 -13.57 -2.51
C MET A 180 9.10 -13.75 -2.37
N VAL A 181 9.69 -13.36 -1.23
CA VAL A 181 11.13 -13.56 -0.99
C VAL A 181 11.50 -15.04 -1.06
N ILE A 182 10.68 -15.92 -0.49
CA ILE A 182 10.89 -17.37 -0.57
C ILE A 182 10.82 -17.84 -2.04
N ALA A 183 9.89 -17.33 -2.84
CA ALA A 183 9.83 -17.65 -4.27
C ALA A 183 11.13 -17.26 -5.00
N PHE A 184 11.67 -16.07 -4.72
CA PHE A 184 12.95 -15.65 -5.29
C PHE A 184 14.13 -16.51 -4.83
N LEU A 185 14.15 -16.96 -3.57
CA LEU A 185 15.15 -17.91 -3.10
C LEU A 185 15.06 -19.24 -3.85
N LEU A 186 13.85 -19.73 -4.16
CA LEU A 186 13.67 -20.93 -4.97
C LEU A 186 14.16 -20.78 -6.41
N TYR A 187 14.01 -19.58 -7.00
CA TYR A 187 14.64 -19.25 -8.30
C TYR A 187 16.18 -19.26 -8.21
N ALA A 188 16.74 -18.80 -7.08
CA ALA A 188 18.19 -18.79 -6.85
C ALA A 188 18.82 -20.19 -6.88
N LEU A 189 18.06 -21.24 -6.55
CA LEU A 189 18.54 -22.62 -6.62
C LEU A 189 18.77 -23.10 -8.06
N SER A 190 18.23 -22.38 -9.06
CA SER A 190 18.45 -22.62 -10.50
C SER A 190 18.35 -24.08 -10.94
N SER A 191 17.37 -24.82 -10.39
CA SER A 191 17.10 -26.20 -10.77
C SER A 191 15.74 -26.32 -11.46
N PRO A 192 15.58 -27.20 -12.46
CA PRO A 192 14.28 -27.42 -13.11
C PRO A 192 13.18 -27.80 -12.11
N ALA A 193 13.53 -28.57 -11.07
CA ALA A 193 12.60 -29.02 -10.04
C ALA A 193 12.11 -27.88 -9.13
N THR A 194 12.93 -26.87 -8.86
CA THR A 194 12.55 -25.71 -8.03
C THR A 194 11.81 -24.63 -8.82
N LEU A 195 11.94 -24.62 -10.15
CA LEU A 195 11.37 -23.57 -11.00
C LEU A 195 9.84 -23.61 -11.04
N TYR A 196 9.23 -24.78 -11.22
CA TYR A 196 7.76 -24.94 -11.19
C TYR A 196 7.13 -24.47 -9.86
N PRO A 197 7.55 -24.94 -8.68
CA PRO A 197 7.00 -24.44 -7.42
C PRO A 197 7.33 -22.97 -7.17
N ALA A 198 8.49 -22.46 -7.62
CA ALA A 198 8.82 -21.05 -7.54
C ALA A 198 7.85 -20.19 -8.37
N THR A 199 7.55 -20.59 -9.60
CA THR A 199 6.61 -19.89 -10.49
C THR A 199 5.18 -19.93 -9.95
N ALA A 200 4.72 -21.06 -9.40
CA ALA A 200 3.42 -21.18 -8.77
C ALA A 200 3.29 -20.28 -7.52
N LEU A 201 4.31 -20.27 -6.66
CA LEU A 201 4.34 -19.43 -5.47
C LEU A 201 4.38 -17.94 -5.85
N LEU A 202 5.25 -17.58 -6.81
CA LEU A 202 5.35 -16.22 -7.36
C LEU A 202 3.99 -15.74 -7.90
N GLY A 203 3.31 -16.56 -8.72
CA GLY A 203 2.00 -16.23 -9.27
C GLY A 203 0.97 -15.95 -8.18
N THR A 204 0.89 -16.84 -7.19
CA THR A 204 -0.02 -16.71 -6.04
C THR A 204 0.23 -15.42 -5.27
N CYS A 205 1.47 -15.18 -4.86
CA CYS A 205 1.81 -14.01 -4.06
C CYS A 205 1.66 -12.70 -4.86
N TYR A 206 2.05 -12.69 -6.13
CA TYR A 206 1.86 -11.55 -7.02
C TYR A 206 0.37 -11.21 -7.18
N GLY A 207 -0.49 -12.22 -7.40
CA GLY A 207 -1.93 -12.03 -7.49
C GLY A 207 -2.54 -11.50 -6.20
N PHE A 208 -2.10 -12.06 -5.08
CA PHE A 208 -2.55 -11.67 -3.75
C PHE A 208 -2.20 -10.22 -3.41
N GLN A 209 -0.97 -9.79 -3.68
CA GLN A 209 -0.54 -8.40 -3.47
C GLN A 209 -1.29 -7.41 -4.35
N TYR A 210 -1.54 -7.77 -5.62
CA TYR A 210 -2.25 -6.91 -6.57
C TYR A 210 -3.70 -6.65 -6.10
N SER A 211 -4.40 -7.71 -5.69
CA SER A 211 -5.78 -7.60 -5.22
C SER A 211 -5.91 -6.91 -3.87
N LEU A 212 -4.95 -7.08 -2.95
CA LEU A 212 -4.99 -6.41 -1.65
C LEU A 212 -4.66 -4.92 -1.71
N MET A 213 -3.95 -4.46 -2.74
CA MET A 213 -3.55 -3.07 -2.83
C MET A 213 -4.76 -2.13 -2.90
N VAL A 214 -5.76 -2.45 -3.72
CA VAL A 214 -6.97 -1.63 -3.89
C VAL A 214 -7.69 -1.34 -2.55
N PRO A 215 -8.13 -2.36 -1.78
CA PRO A 215 -8.81 -2.13 -0.52
C PRO A 215 -7.89 -1.51 0.55
N THR A 216 -6.59 -1.85 0.54
CA THR A 216 -5.64 -1.26 1.49
C THR A 216 -5.45 0.24 1.24
N ALA A 217 -5.37 0.65 -0.03
CA ALA A 217 -5.23 2.04 -0.42
C ALA A 217 -6.52 2.83 -0.13
N SER A 218 -7.70 2.26 -0.39
CA SER A 218 -8.97 2.93 -0.07
C SER A 218 -9.19 3.09 1.44
N GLU A 219 -8.79 2.10 2.25
CA GLU A 219 -8.87 2.17 3.72
C GLU A 219 -7.87 3.18 4.32
N LEU A 220 -6.76 3.47 3.65
CA LEU A 220 -5.80 4.46 4.12
C LEU A 220 -6.15 5.88 3.73
N PHE A 221 -6.56 6.08 2.47
CA PHE A 221 -6.61 7.39 1.82
C PHE A 221 -8.03 7.87 1.49
N GLY A 222 -9.06 7.10 1.84
CA GLY A 222 -10.45 7.40 1.51
C GLY A 222 -10.80 7.09 0.05
N LEU A 223 -12.01 7.43 -0.33
CA LEU A 223 -12.58 7.10 -1.65
C LEU A 223 -12.71 8.31 -2.57
N GLU A 224 -12.81 9.52 -2.03
CA GLU A 224 -13.10 10.73 -2.81
C GLU A 224 -12.08 10.99 -3.93
N HIS A 225 -10.78 10.89 -3.61
CA HIS A 225 -9.67 11.10 -4.56
C HIS A 225 -8.89 9.81 -4.87
N PHE A 226 -9.49 8.64 -4.59
CA PHE A 226 -8.84 7.34 -4.67
C PHE A 226 -8.21 7.07 -6.04
N GLY A 227 -8.92 7.39 -7.13
CA GLY A 227 -8.46 7.09 -8.49
C GLY A 227 -7.09 7.71 -8.82
N ILE A 228 -6.86 8.95 -8.41
CA ILE A 228 -5.59 9.65 -8.66
C ILE A 228 -4.50 9.09 -7.74
N ILE A 229 -4.79 8.93 -6.45
CA ILE A 229 -3.83 8.39 -5.46
C ILE A 229 -3.38 6.98 -5.85
N TYR A 230 -4.33 6.13 -6.21
CA TYR A 230 -4.07 4.76 -6.66
C TYR A 230 -3.29 4.71 -7.97
N SER A 231 -3.57 5.63 -8.91
CA SER A 231 -2.78 5.73 -10.15
C SER A 231 -1.29 5.96 -9.86
N PHE A 232 -0.96 6.82 -8.91
CA PHE A 232 0.43 7.02 -8.49
C PHE A 232 1.03 5.82 -7.74
N MET A 233 0.22 5.04 -7.03
CA MET A 233 0.69 3.78 -6.43
C MET A 233 1.04 2.75 -7.50
N ILE A 234 0.17 2.56 -8.50
CA ILE A 234 0.42 1.57 -9.56
C ILE A 234 1.57 1.96 -10.47
N LEU A 235 1.95 3.25 -10.55
CA LEU A 235 3.19 3.68 -11.24
C LEU A 235 4.45 3.00 -10.68
N GLY A 236 4.42 2.48 -9.46
CA GLY A 236 5.49 1.63 -8.94
C GLY A 236 5.74 0.40 -9.84
N ASN A 237 4.73 -0.12 -10.51
CA ASN A 237 4.88 -1.29 -11.38
C ASN A 237 5.72 -1.01 -12.65
N PRO A 238 5.37 -0.04 -13.53
CA PRO A 238 6.21 0.28 -14.68
C PRO A 238 7.61 0.78 -14.28
N VAL A 239 7.72 1.55 -13.19
CA VAL A 239 9.04 1.96 -12.66
C VAL A 239 9.86 0.74 -12.23
N GLY A 240 9.23 -0.22 -11.56
CA GLY A 240 9.83 -1.49 -11.18
C GLY A 240 10.26 -2.31 -12.39
N ALA A 241 9.41 -2.43 -13.40
CA ALA A 241 9.72 -3.14 -14.63
C ALA A 241 10.93 -2.51 -15.35
N VAL A 242 10.98 -1.19 -15.49
CA VAL A 242 12.12 -0.51 -16.12
C VAL A 242 13.41 -0.74 -15.32
N PHE A 243 13.35 -0.56 -14.00
CA PHE A 243 14.54 -0.65 -13.15
C PHE A 243 15.06 -2.08 -12.99
N PHE A 244 14.18 -3.02 -12.63
CA PHE A 244 14.57 -4.40 -12.35
C PHE A 244 14.67 -5.26 -13.61
N SER A 245 13.73 -5.12 -14.57
CA SER A 245 13.76 -5.92 -15.80
C SER A 245 14.63 -5.30 -16.87
N GLY A 246 14.41 -4.02 -17.18
CA GLY A 246 15.12 -3.36 -18.28
C GLY A 246 16.59 -3.14 -17.98
N LEU A 247 16.89 -2.52 -16.84
CA LEU A 247 18.27 -2.20 -16.46
C LEU A 247 18.95 -3.40 -15.80
N LEU A 248 18.45 -3.87 -14.65
CA LEU A 248 19.22 -4.84 -13.86
C LEU A 248 19.31 -6.23 -14.53
N ALA A 249 18.17 -6.84 -14.87
CA ALA A 249 18.16 -8.18 -15.47
C ALA A 249 18.71 -8.17 -16.90
N GLY A 250 18.33 -7.19 -17.72
CA GLY A 250 18.85 -7.03 -19.09
C GLY A 250 20.37 -6.88 -19.14
N HIS A 251 20.95 -5.96 -18.36
CA HIS A 251 22.40 -5.78 -18.33
C HIS A 251 23.16 -7.03 -17.83
N LEU A 252 22.59 -7.76 -16.86
CA LEU A 252 23.19 -9.00 -16.36
C LEU A 252 23.18 -10.09 -17.44
N TYR A 253 22.02 -10.31 -18.07
CA TYR A 253 21.86 -11.31 -19.12
C TYR A 253 22.78 -11.04 -20.30
N ASP A 254 22.83 -9.80 -20.79
CA ASP A 254 23.68 -9.41 -21.92
C ASP A 254 25.17 -9.56 -21.59
N ALA A 255 25.59 -9.20 -20.37
CA ALA A 255 26.98 -9.34 -19.93
C ALA A 255 27.43 -10.81 -19.93
N GLU A 256 26.59 -11.71 -19.42
CA GLU A 256 26.89 -13.14 -19.39
C GLU A 256 26.73 -13.81 -20.78
N ALA A 257 25.79 -13.36 -21.61
CA ALA A 257 25.66 -13.81 -23.00
C ALA A 257 26.93 -13.49 -23.83
N ILE A 258 27.44 -12.26 -23.70
CA ILE A 258 28.70 -11.83 -24.33
C ILE A 258 29.88 -12.69 -23.83
N ARG A 259 29.93 -12.97 -22.53
CA ARG A 259 30.98 -13.82 -21.94
C ARG A 259 30.95 -15.24 -22.47
N GLN A 260 29.75 -15.78 -22.75
CA GLN A 260 29.55 -17.09 -23.34
C GLN A 260 29.75 -17.10 -24.87
N GLY A 261 29.88 -15.94 -25.51
CA GLY A 261 30.02 -15.81 -26.97
C GLY A 261 28.76 -16.21 -27.74
N SER A 262 27.60 -16.15 -27.11
CA SER A 262 26.30 -16.58 -27.65
C SER A 262 25.29 -15.44 -27.58
N SER A 263 24.31 -15.42 -28.49
CA SER A 263 23.15 -14.51 -28.40
C SER A 263 22.19 -14.89 -27.27
N THR A 264 22.33 -16.12 -26.74
CA THR A 264 21.49 -16.68 -25.69
C THR A 264 22.36 -17.12 -24.52
N CYS A 265 22.00 -16.68 -23.31
CA CYS A 265 22.71 -17.03 -22.08
C CYS A 265 22.14 -18.32 -21.48
N TYR A 266 23.02 -19.24 -21.09
CA TYR A 266 22.67 -20.49 -20.43
C TYR A 266 23.24 -20.57 -19.02
N GLY A 267 22.49 -21.22 -18.12
CA GLY A 267 22.91 -21.47 -16.75
C GLY A 267 22.44 -20.44 -15.71
N PRO A 268 22.77 -20.69 -14.42
CA PRO A 268 22.32 -19.88 -13.28
C PRO A 268 22.84 -18.44 -13.27
N GLU A 269 23.94 -18.17 -13.96
CA GLU A 269 24.56 -16.83 -13.96
C GLU A 269 23.74 -15.79 -14.73
N CYS A 270 22.78 -16.25 -15.55
CA CYS A 270 21.97 -15.40 -16.43
C CYS A 270 20.80 -14.68 -15.72
N PHE A 271 20.48 -15.00 -14.46
CA PHE A 271 19.32 -14.43 -13.74
C PHE A 271 19.47 -14.36 -12.21
#